data_AF-A0A2H0QYH0-F1
#
_entry.id   AF-A0A2H0QYH0-F1
#
_cell.length_a   1.000
_cell.length_b   1.000
_cell.length_c   1.000
_cell.angle_alpha   90.00
_cell.angle_beta   90.00
_cell.angle_gamma   90.00
#
_symmetry.space_group_name_H-M   'P 1'
#
loop_
_entity.id
_entity.type
_entity.pdbx_description
1 polymer ?
#
loop_
_entity_poly.entity_id
_entity_poly.type
_entity_poly.pdbx_seq_one_letter_code
_entity_poly.pdbx_strand_id
1 'polypeptide(L)'
;MIKNNMYKKVVILSVVLFSCSGFFNIFNSGWKSYIPQELKPTKVIYEVDGTHAFGPGGINEAFIVYSLSNDLADKIKSEGLPYLENMPSTVMYEKLHASYENLLANGNLAPEKERKERFAFLKATGGQYKDWQATPVPDDEERWNRNRNKYYKQWVREGVPVEERWERYRGKYRGHDTLCKDISLCSFYGDLTQIPTSFKSSNVLKNKTLEELNFTDEIKSEYIELLENIIKSPNNYYSYGEFGVFVVSPQNKKAFLLYRD
;
A
#
# COMPACT_ATOMS: atom_id res chain seq x y z
N MET A 1 -33.31 4.86 50.64
CA MET A 1 -31.87 4.65 50.32
C MET A 1 -31.60 3.71 49.12
N ILE A 2 -32.62 3.15 48.43
CA ILE A 2 -32.44 2.13 47.37
C ILE A 2 -32.24 2.74 45.96
N LYS A 3 -32.69 3.98 45.70
CA LYS A 3 -32.64 4.60 44.36
C LYS A 3 -31.22 4.90 43.82
N ASN A 4 -30.20 5.06 44.69
CA ASN A 4 -28.85 5.41 44.25
C ASN A 4 -28.06 4.24 43.61
N ASN A 5 -28.46 2.99 43.86
CA ASN A 5 -27.70 1.84 43.36
C ASN A 5 -28.07 1.49 41.90
N MET A 6 -29.31 1.77 41.49
CA MET A 6 -29.76 1.54 40.12
C MET A 6 -29.11 2.55 39.16
N TYR A 7 -29.00 3.81 39.55
CA TYR A 7 -28.39 4.86 38.72
C TYR A 7 -26.90 4.60 38.44
N LYS A 8 -26.15 4.13 39.45
CA LYS A 8 -24.74 3.75 39.27
C LYS A 8 -24.56 2.58 38.30
N LYS A 9 -25.42 1.56 38.37
CA LYS A 9 -25.37 0.42 37.44
C LYS A 9 -25.69 0.83 36.01
N VAL A 10 -26.68 1.72 35.82
CA VAL A 10 -27.02 2.24 34.50
C VAL A 10 -25.86 3.06 33.91
N VAL A 11 -25.26 3.97 34.70
CA VAL A 11 -24.13 4.80 34.23
C VAL A 11 -22.90 3.95 33.87
N ILE A 12 -22.55 2.95 34.69
CA ILE A 12 -21.41 2.05 34.39
C ILE A 12 -21.68 1.25 33.10
N LEU A 13 -22.89 0.72 32.94
CA LEU A 13 -23.26 -0.02 31.73
C LEU A 13 -23.23 0.89 30.49
N SER A 14 -23.69 2.14 30.60
CA SER A 14 -23.59 3.12 29.52
C SER A 14 -22.14 3.45 29.15
N VAL A 15 -21.25 3.65 30.12
CA VAL A 15 -19.83 3.91 29.84
C VAL A 15 -19.15 2.71 29.17
N VAL A 16 -19.46 1.49 29.60
CA VAL A 16 -18.93 0.26 28.95
C VAL A 16 -19.46 0.15 27.52
N LEU A 17 -20.76 0.35 27.30
CA LEU A 17 -21.36 0.25 25.96
C LEU A 17 -20.89 1.36 25.00
N PHE A 18 -20.71 2.60 25.49
CA PHE A 18 -20.13 3.70 24.69
C PHE A 18 -18.64 3.51 24.42
N SER A 19 -17.90 2.87 25.33
CA SER A 19 -16.51 2.51 25.08
C SER A 19 -16.42 1.42 23.99
N CYS A 20 -17.29 0.40 23.99
CA CYS A 20 -17.23 -0.64 22.97
C CYS A 20 -17.56 -0.13 21.57
N SER A 21 -18.53 0.78 21.40
CA SER A 21 -18.90 1.28 20.06
C SER A 21 -17.90 2.30 19.48
N GLY A 22 -17.23 3.09 20.32
CA GLY A 22 -16.14 3.98 19.89
C GLY A 22 -14.90 3.23 19.41
N PHE A 23 -14.60 2.08 20.02
CA PHE A 23 -13.45 1.26 19.63
C PHE A 23 -13.60 0.66 18.23
N PHE A 24 -14.79 0.23 17.81
CA PHE A 24 -14.97 -0.36 16.47
C PHE A 24 -14.74 0.62 15.31
N ASN A 25 -15.00 1.92 15.50
CA ASN A 25 -14.70 2.93 14.47
C ASN A 25 -13.22 3.33 14.42
N ILE A 26 -12.47 3.14 15.51
CA ILE A 26 -11.01 3.36 15.53
C ILE A 26 -10.29 2.30 14.68
N PHE A 27 -10.90 1.13 14.50
CA PHE A 27 -10.41 0.07 13.61
C PHE A 27 -11.00 0.11 12.21
N ASN A 28 -11.62 1.23 11.79
CA ASN A 28 -11.89 1.39 10.37
C ASN A 28 -10.55 1.65 9.70
N SER A 29 -9.94 0.57 9.24
CA SER A 29 -8.59 0.51 8.75
C SER A 29 -8.36 1.60 7.71
N GLY A 30 -7.37 2.46 7.97
CA GLY A 30 -7.10 3.67 7.19
C GLY A 30 -6.95 3.39 5.69
N TRP A 31 -6.58 2.16 5.34
CA TRP A 31 -6.49 1.70 3.96
C TRP A 31 -7.82 1.69 3.20
N LYS A 32 -8.98 1.63 3.85
CA LYS A 32 -10.28 1.72 3.17
C LYS A 32 -10.49 3.06 2.48
N SER A 33 -9.79 4.10 2.92
CA SER A 33 -9.74 5.39 2.24
C SER A 33 -8.82 5.39 1.02
N TYR A 34 -8.01 4.35 0.82
CA TYR A 34 -6.98 4.27 -0.21
C TYR A 34 -7.43 3.56 -1.50
N ILE A 35 -8.72 3.62 -1.84
CA ILE A 35 -9.24 3.09 -3.11
C ILE A 35 -9.88 4.24 -3.88
N PRO A 36 -9.60 4.38 -5.19
CA PRO A 36 -10.29 5.37 -6.02
C PRO A 36 -11.80 5.19 -5.91
N GLN A 37 -12.49 6.29 -5.59
CA GLN A 37 -13.94 6.27 -5.44
C GLN A 37 -14.66 5.84 -6.72
N GLU A 38 -14.02 6.01 -7.87
CA GLU A 38 -14.47 5.63 -9.20
C GLU A 38 -14.53 4.13 -9.39
N LEU A 39 -13.60 3.40 -8.77
CA LEU A 39 -13.54 1.95 -8.85
C LEU A 39 -14.60 1.27 -8.00
N LYS A 40 -15.31 2.03 -7.13
CA LYS A 40 -16.48 1.60 -6.33
C LYS A 40 -16.48 0.10 -6.03
N PRO A 41 -15.42 -0.44 -5.39
CA PRO A 41 -15.38 -1.86 -5.12
C PRO A 41 -16.65 -2.25 -4.37
N THR A 42 -17.35 -3.24 -4.88
CA THR A 42 -18.69 -3.59 -4.38
C THR A 42 -18.60 -4.27 -3.02
N LYS A 43 -17.53 -5.04 -2.80
CA LYS A 43 -17.30 -5.81 -1.59
C LYS A 43 -15.83 -6.18 -1.44
N VAL A 44 -15.31 -6.17 -0.22
CA VAL A 44 -14.07 -6.87 0.14
C VAL A 44 -14.37 -8.36 0.20
N ILE A 45 -13.74 -9.15 -0.69
CA ILE A 45 -13.97 -10.60 -0.77
C ILE A 45 -12.85 -11.39 -0.09
N TYR A 46 -11.68 -10.80 0.06
CA TYR A 46 -10.55 -11.36 0.79
C TYR A 46 -9.69 -10.24 1.36
N GLU A 47 -9.15 -10.46 2.56
CA GLU A 47 -8.34 -9.49 3.27
C GLU A 47 -7.37 -10.24 4.18
N VAL A 48 -6.09 -9.89 4.08
CA VAL A 48 -5.05 -10.17 5.07
C VAL A 48 -4.46 -8.81 5.43
N ASP A 49 -4.46 -8.48 6.71
CA ASP A 49 -4.01 -7.19 7.22
C ASP A 49 -3.12 -7.42 8.45
N GLY A 50 -1.86 -7.03 8.32
CA GLY A 50 -0.82 -7.08 9.34
C GLY A 50 -0.63 -5.75 10.07
N THR A 51 -1.68 -4.94 10.27
CA THR A 51 -1.59 -3.64 10.96
C THR A 51 -1.24 -3.83 12.45
N HIS A 52 -0.17 -3.18 12.89
CA HIS A 52 0.20 -3.15 14.30
C HIS A 52 -0.46 -1.97 15.04
N ALA A 53 -1.25 -2.26 16.08
CA ALA A 53 -1.97 -1.25 16.86
C ALA A 53 -1.07 -0.24 17.61
N PHE A 54 0.20 -0.58 17.88
CA PHE A 54 1.11 0.26 18.67
C PHE A 54 2.56 0.18 18.17
N GLY A 55 3.15 1.33 17.82
CA GLY A 55 4.58 1.48 17.50
C GLY A 55 4.87 2.70 16.63
N PRO A 56 6.04 3.38 16.78
CA PRO A 56 6.41 4.50 15.93
C PRO A 56 6.74 4.01 14.51
N GLY A 57 5.75 4.05 13.62
CA GLY A 57 5.86 3.67 12.20
C GLY A 57 5.51 2.22 11.91
N GLY A 58 4.50 1.65 12.59
CA GLY A 58 4.10 0.25 12.48
C GLY A 58 4.15 -0.25 11.04
N ILE A 59 4.87 -1.36 10.82
CA ILE A 59 4.89 -2.07 9.54
C ILE A 59 3.43 -2.43 9.27
N ASN A 60 2.81 -1.75 8.32
CA ASN A 60 1.43 -2.03 7.95
C ASN A 60 1.48 -2.67 6.58
N GLU A 61 1.12 -3.94 6.54
CA GLU A 61 1.04 -4.73 5.32
C GLU A 61 -0.41 -5.14 5.13
N ALA A 62 -0.94 -4.98 3.93
CA ALA A 62 -2.27 -5.48 3.61
C ALA A 62 -2.32 -6.05 2.20
N PHE A 63 -3.03 -7.17 2.06
CA PHE A 63 -3.39 -7.80 0.82
C PHE A 63 -4.90 -7.92 0.76
N ILE A 64 -5.51 -7.15 -0.14
CA ILE A 64 -6.96 -6.97 -0.14
C ILE A 64 -7.49 -7.20 -1.53
N VAL A 65 -8.51 -8.03 -1.62
CA VAL A 65 -9.18 -8.36 -2.88
C VAL A 65 -10.60 -7.82 -2.83
N TYR A 66 -10.94 -7.05 -3.84
CA TYR A 66 -12.26 -6.46 -4.02
C TYR A 66 -12.97 -7.12 -5.20
N SER A 67 -14.29 -7.22 -5.12
CA SER A 67 -15.13 -7.50 -6.29
C SER A 67 -15.46 -6.21 -7.06
N LEU A 68 -15.32 -6.27 -8.37
CA LEU A 68 -15.79 -5.22 -9.27
C LEU A 68 -17.25 -5.48 -9.66
N SER A 69 -18.04 -4.42 -9.83
CA SER A 69 -19.35 -4.56 -10.47
C SER A 69 -19.19 -4.98 -11.94
N ASN A 70 -20.22 -5.61 -12.51
CA ASN A 70 -20.23 -5.96 -13.92
C ASN A 70 -20.03 -4.72 -14.80
N ASP A 71 -20.80 -3.66 -14.53
CA ASP A 71 -20.74 -2.41 -15.30
C ASP A 71 -19.34 -1.80 -15.30
N LEU A 72 -18.66 -1.80 -14.15
CA LEU A 72 -17.31 -1.27 -14.06
C LEU A 72 -16.29 -2.17 -14.76
N ALA A 73 -16.38 -3.48 -14.57
CA ALA A 73 -15.51 -4.43 -15.25
C ALA A 73 -15.66 -4.33 -16.78
N ASP A 74 -16.90 -4.22 -17.27
CA ASP A 74 -17.20 -4.06 -18.69
C ASP A 74 -16.69 -2.72 -19.21
N LYS A 75 -16.86 -1.64 -18.44
CA LYS A 75 -16.33 -0.32 -18.78
C LYS A 75 -14.80 -0.32 -18.90
N ILE A 76 -14.10 -0.89 -17.92
CA ILE A 76 -12.63 -1.01 -17.95
C ILE A 76 -12.21 -1.91 -19.11
N LYS A 77 -12.94 -2.98 -19.41
CA LYS A 77 -12.66 -3.86 -20.53
C LYS A 77 -12.83 -3.16 -21.88
N SER A 78 -13.83 -2.28 -22.03
CA SER A 78 -14.09 -1.56 -23.27
C SER A 78 -13.18 -0.37 -23.49
N GLU A 79 -12.88 0.39 -22.43
CA GLU A 79 -12.14 1.65 -22.53
C GLU A 79 -10.66 1.52 -22.15
N GLY A 80 -10.30 0.52 -21.35
CA GLY A 80 -8.92 0.20 -20.98
C GLY A 80 -8.18 1.31 -20.22
N LEU A 81 -6.91 1.51 -20.57
CA LEU A 81 -6.05 2.54 -20.00
C LEU A 81 -6.65 3.96 -20.11
N PRO A 82 -7.19 4.38 -21.28
CA PRO A 82 -7.86 5.68 -21.38
C PRO A 82 -8.87 5.98 -20.29
N TYR A 83 -9.68 5.00 -19.86
CA TYR A 83 -10.61 5.20 -18.74
C TYR A 83 -9.88 5.41 -17.42
N LEU A 84 -8.90 4.56 -17.11
CA LEU A 84 -8.17 4.58 -15.84
C LEU A 84 -7.32 5.85 -15.67
N GLU A 85 -6.69 6.31 -16.75
CA GLU A 85 -5.89 7.54 -16.80
C GLU A 85 -6.76 8.80 -16.64
N ASN A 86 -8.01 8.76 -17.10
CA ASN A 86 -8.93 9.90 -17.02
C ASN A 86 -9.89 9.84 -15.82
N MET A 87 -9.70 8.91 -14.87
CA MET A 87 -10.46 8.93 -13.63
C MET A 87 -10.19 10.24 -12.87
N PRO A 88 -11.22 10.89 -12.29
CA PRO A 88 -11.03 12.10 -11.48
C PRO A 88 -9.93 11.97 -10.42
N SER A 89 -9.79 10.82 -9.76
CA SER A 89 -8.70 10.53 -8.81
C SER A 89 -7.31 10.64 -9.43
N THR A 90 -7.14 10.11 -10.65
CA THR A 90 -5.86 10.12 -11.39
C THR A 90 -5.51 11.56 -11.79
N VAL A 91 -6.47 12.26 -12.40
CA VAL A 91 -6.30 13.66 -12.85
C VAL A 91 -6.07 14.59 -11.67
N MET A 92 -6.74 14.36 -10.53
CA MET A 92 -6.55 15.15 -9.32
C MET A 92 -5.16 14.95 -8.74
N TYR A 93 -4.65 13.72 -8.71
CA TYR A 93 -3.30 13.43 -8.26
C TYR A 93 -2.25 14.21 -9.05
N GLU A 94 -2.33 14.18 -10.39
CA GLU A 94 -1.37 14.86 -11.24
C GLU A 94 -1.33 16.37 -10.97
N LYS A 95 -2.50 16.98 -10.76
CA LYS A 95 -2.60 18.40 -10.40
C LYS A 95 -1.99 18.69 -9.05
N LEU A 96 -2.31 17.89 -8.03
CA LEU A 96 -1.76 18.04 -6.68
C LEU A 96 -0.23 17.85 -6.68
N HIS A 97 0.25 16.86 -7.42
CA HIS A 97 1.67 16.55 -7.52
C HIS A 97 2.42 17.67 -8.24
N ALA A 98 1.93 18.15 -9.38
CA ALA A 98 2.52 19.30 -10.08
C ALA A 98 2.55 20.55 -9.19
N SER A 99 1.49 20.80 -8.42
CA SER A 99 1.46 21.89 -7.45
C SER A 99 2.53 21.73 -6.37
N TYR A 100 2.70 20.53 -5.82
CA TYR A 100 3.70 20.24 -4.81
C TYR A 100 5.14 20.36 -5.34
N GLU A 101 5.43 19.82 -6.53
CA GLU A 101 6.73 19.95 -7.18
C GLU A 101 7.08 21.41 -7.49
N ASN A 102 6.11 22.22 -7.95
CA ASN A 102 6.31 23.65 -8.16
C ASN A 102 6.63 24.39 -6.84
N LEU A 103 6.00 23.99 -5.72
CA LEU A 103 6.31 24.54 -4.40
C LEU A 103 7.75 24.21 -3.98
N LEU A 104 8.23 23.00 -4.24
CA LEU A 104 9.60 22.58 -3.95
C LEU A 104 10.62 23.29 -4.85
N ALA A 105 10.34 23.40 -6.15
CA ALA A 105 11.23 24.03 -7.13
C ALA A 105 11.49 25.52 -6.84
N ASN A 106 10.54 26.21 -6.20
CA ASN A 106 10.68 27.62 -5.80
C ASN A 106 11.63 27.84 -4.59
N GLY A 107 12.22 26.78 -4.04
CA GLY A 107 13.51 26.81 -3.34
C GLY A 107 13.58 27.47 -1.96
N ASN A 108 12.49 27.96 -1.38
CA ASN A 108 12.51 28.73 -0.12
C ASN A 108 11.47 28.27 0.92
N LEU A 109 11.18 26.97 0.99
CA LEU A 109 10.36 26.44 2.09
C LEU A 109 11.24 26.16 3.30
N ALA A 110 10.96 26.81 4.42
CA ALA A 110 11.51 26.40 5.71
C ALA A 110 11.13 24.93 5.97
N PRO A 111 11.98 24.10 6.61
CA PRO A 111 11.75 22.67 6.78
C PRO A 111 10.40 22.31 7.42
N GLU A 112 9.90 23.16 8.33
CA GLU A 112 8.59 22.99 8.95
C GLU A 112 7.44 23.18 7.94
N LYS A 113 7.55 24.20 7.08
CA LYS A 113 6.55 24.47 6.04
C LYS A 113 6.56 23.37 5.00
N GLU A 114 7.73 22.92 4.55
CA GLU A 114 7.86 21.78 3.64
C GLU A 114 7.18 20.53 4.22
N ARG A 115 7.45 20.20 5.48
CA ARG A 115 6.81 19.06 6.17
C ARG A 115 5.29 19.19 6.19
N LYS A 116 4.77 20.38 6.49
CA LYS A 116 3.33 20.66 6.52
C LYS A 116 2.68 20.52 5.14
N GLU A 117 3.30 21.09 4.11
CA GLU A 117 2.82 20.97 2.72
C GLU A 117 2.89 19.53 2.23
N ARG A 118 3.97 18.80 2.57
CA ARG A 118 4.08 17.37 2.29
C ARG A 118 2.93 16.61 2.95
N PHE A 119 2.69 16.78 4.26
CA PHE A 119 1.56 16.11 4.92
C PHE A 119 0.21 16.49 4.32
N ALA A 120 0.02 17.75 3.92
CA ALA A 120 -1.20 18.18 3.25
C ALA A 120 -1.37 17.49 1.88
N PHE A 121 -0.29 17.38 1.11
CA PHE A 121 -0.24 16.64 -0.13
C PHE A 121 -0.59 15.16 0.09
N LEU A 122 0.14 14.45 0.96
CA LEU A 122 -0.09 13.03 1.26
C LEU A 122 -1.55 12.76 1.70
N LYS A 123 -2.09 13.65 2.55
CA LYS A 123 -3.49 13.56 2.98
C LYS A 123 -4.48 13.77 1.82
N ALA A 124 -4.17 14.68 0.89
CA ALA A 124 -5.00 14.97 -0.27
C ALA A 124 -4.86 13.91 -1.39
N THR A 125 -3.72 13.21 -1.45
CA THR A 125 -3.43 12.16 -2.43
C THR A 125 -3.69 10.74 -1.93
N GLY A 126 -4.01 10.57 -0.65
CA GLY A 126 -4.38 9.27 -0.10
C GLY A 126 -5.45 8.58 -0.94
N GLY A 127 -5.11 7.39 -1.45
CA GLY A 127 -6.00 6.58 -2.30
C GLY A 127 -6.05 6.92 -3.76
N GLN A 128 -5.20 7.85 -4.20
CA GLN A 128 -5.07 8.17 -5.61
C GLN A 128 -3.94 7.33 -6.23
N TYR A 129 -4.23 6.83 -7.43
CA TYR A 129 -3.36 5.96 -8.23
C TYR A 129 -3.16 6.65 -9.57
N LYS A 130 -1.92 6.61 -10.08
CA LYS A 130 -1.51 7.27 -11.32
C LYS A 130 -0.59 6.38 -12.15
N ASP A 131 -0.20 6.85 -13.33
CA ASP A 131 0.72 6.12 -14.21
C ASP A 131 0.22 4.67 -14.44
N TRP A 132 -1.08 4.53 -14.74
CA TRP A 132 -1.70 3.25 -15.00
C TRP A 132 -1.00 2.56 -16.16
N GLN A 133 -0.77 1.26 -16.02
CA GLN A 133 -0.03 0.45 -16.98
C GLN A 133 -0.82 -0.81 -17.30
N ALA A 134 -0.76 -1.23 -18.56
CA ALA A 134 -1.31 -2.51 -18.99
C ALA A 134 -0.36 -3.65 -18.60
N THR A 135 -0.93 -4.80 -18.31
CA THR A 135 -0.22 -6.08 -18.22
C THR A 135 -0.07 -6.71 -19.62
N PRO A 136 0.83 -7.70 -19.84
CA PRO A 136 1.74 -8.30 -18.87
C PRO A 136 2.73 -7.27 -18.32
N VAL A 137 3.06 -7.38 -17.03
CA VAL A 137 4.14 -6.58 -16.49
C VAL A 137 5.44 -7.07 -17.16
N PRO A 138 6.26 -6.17 -17.74
CA PRO A 138 7.48 -6.60 -18.40
C PRO A 138 8.45 -7.25 -17.40
N ASP A 139 9.18 -8.27 -17.85
CA ASP A 139 10.24 -8.94 -17.08
C ASP A 139 11.49 -8.06 -16.88
N ASP A 140 11.46 -6.77 -17.24
CA ASP A 140 12.60 -5.87 -17.09
C ASP A 140 12.71 -5.32 -15.65
N GLU A 141 13.65 -5.86 -14.87
CA GLU A 141 13.94 -5.45 -13.48
C GLU A 141 14.17 -3.93 -13.31
N GLU A 142 14.55 -3.23 -14.38
CA GLU A 142 14.85 -1.80 -14.34
C GLU A 142 13.61 -0.92 -14.11
N ARG A 143 12.43 -1.31 -14.61
CA ARG A 143 11.18 -0.54 -14.38
C ARG A 143 10.70 -0.65 -12.94
N TRP A 144 10.88 -1.82 -12.33
CA TRP A 144 10.50 -2.10 -10.94
C TRP A 144 11.29 -1.23 -9.94
N ASN A 145 12.59 -1.05 -10.18
CA ASN A 145 13.46 -0.32 -9.27
C ASN A 145 13.36 1.21 -9.36
N ARG A 146 12.83 1.75 -10.47
CA ARG A 146 12.69 3.21 -10.66
C ARG A 146 11.70 3.85 -9.69
N ASN A 147 10.64 3.14 -9.30
CA ASN A 147 9.66 3.66 -8.33
C ASN A 147 10.15 3.64 -6.87
N ARG A 148 11.14 2.79 -6.51
CA ARG A 148 11.79 2.87 -5.18
C ARG A 148 12.59 4.15 -4.98
N ASN A 149 13.17 4.70 -6.05
CA ASN A 149 14.16 5.78 -5.95
C ASN A 149 13.59 7.19 -6.14
N LYS A 150 12.36 7.37 -6.64
CA LYS A 150 11.86 8.70 -6.98
C LYS A 150 11.53 9.55 -5.74
N TYR A 151 11.09 8.94 -4.64
CA TYR A 151 10.73 9.62 -3.38
C TYR A 151 11.88 9.69 -2.36
N TYR A 152 12.95 8.93 -2.55
CA TYR A 152 14.15 8.92 -1.69
C TYR A 152 15.38 9.56 -2.35
N LYS A 153 15.19 10.46 -3.33
CA LYS A 153 16.26 11.35 -3.81
C LYS A 153 16.61 12.42 -2.76
N GLN A 154 17.11 12.00 -1.62
CA GLN A 154 17.96 12.82 -0.76
C GLN A 154 19.35 12.18 -0.70
N TRP A 155 20.27 12.80 -1.47
CA TRP A 155 21.72 12.76 -1.33
C TRP A 155 22.44 11.41 -1.53
N VAL A 156 22.68 11.06 -2.79
CA VAL A 156 23.89 10.31 -3.16
C VAL A 156 24.51 11.01 -4.37
N ARG A 157 25.79 11.40 -4.24
CA ARG A 157 26.60 11.98 -5.32
C ARG A 157 26.40 11.18 -6.62
N GLU A 158 26.06 11.89 -7.68
CA GLU A 158 26.18 11.40 -9.05
C GLU A 158 27.62 10.92 -9.27
N GLY A 159 27.81 9.64 -9.60
CA GLY A 159 29.14 9.10 -9.89
C GLY A 159 29.36 7.61 -9.61
N VAL A 160 28.43 6.90 -8.95
CA VAL A 160 28.59 5.45 -8.75
C VAL A 160 27.83 4.69 -9.85
N PRO A 161 28.54 3.96 -10.74
CA PRO A 161 27.92 3.10 -11.76
C PRO A 161 26.94 2.10 -11.13
N VAL A 162 25.88 1.76 -11.86
CA VAL A 162 24.79 0.91 -11.38
C VAL A 162 25.32 -0.44 -10.90
N GLU A 163 26.31 -1.00 -11.60
CA GLU A 163 26.95 -2.28 -11.27
C GLU A 163 27.66 -2.26 -9.91
N GLU A 164 28.30 -1.16 -9.55
CA GLU A 164 29.03 -1.01 -8.28
C GLU A 164 28.08 -0.85 -7.09
N ARG A 165 26.86 -0.35 -7.35
CA ARG A 165 25.76 -0.31 -6.39
C ARG A 165 25.32 -1.72 -6.01
N TRP A 166 25.26 -2.63 -6.99
CA TRP A 166 24.82 -4.01 -6.80
C TRP A 166 25.82 -4.88 -6.03
N GLU A 167 27.13 -4.75 -6.30
CA GLU A 167 28.18 -5.49 -5.58
C GLU A 167 28.14 -5.22 -4.07
N ARG A 168 27.80 -3.99 -3.66
CA ARG A 168 27.69 -3.61 -2.25
C ARG A 168 26.50 -4.27 -1.53
N TYR A 169 25.44 -4.61 -2.25
CA TYR A 169 24.29 -5.35 -1.71
C TYR A 169 24.49 -6.87 -1.85
N ARG A 170 25.06 -7.37 -2.95
CA ARG A 170 25.28 -8.81 -3.21
C ARG A 170 26.12 -9.50 -2.12
N GLY A 171 27.07 -8.79 -1.50
CA GLY A 171 27.89 -9.34 -0.40
C GLY A 171 27.13 -9.64 0.90
N LYS A 172 25.93 -9.06 1.10
CA LYS A 172 25.17 -9.16 2.36
C LYS A 172 23.92 -10.04 2.30
N TYR A 173 23.51 -10.49 1.11
CA TYR A 173 22.22 -11.17 0.89
C TYR A 173 22.36 -12.50 0.10
N ARG A 174 23.44 -13.27 0.32
CA ARG A 174 23.72 -14.53 -0.40
C ARG A 174 22.78 -15.72 -0.11
N GLY A 175 21.59 -15.49 0.44
CA GLY A 175 20.66 -16.56 0.84
C GLY A 175 19.28 -16.55 0.18
N HIS A 176 18.88 -15.49 -0.53
CA HIS A 176 17.46 -15.26 -0.84
C HIS A 176 17.09 -15.30 -2.34
N ASP A 177 18.06 -15.52 -3.24
CA ASP A 177 17.86 -15.61 -4.70
C ASP A 177 16.93 -16.77 -5.15
N THR A 178 16.49 -17.64 -4.23
CA THR A 178 15.61 -18.78 -4.55
C THR A 178 14.13 -18.52 -4.30
N LEU A 179 13.75 -17.54 -3.47
CA LEU A 179 12.34 -17.31 -3.13
C LEU A 179 11.61 -16.44 -4.15
N CYS A 180 12.32 -15.55 -4.82
CA CYS A 180 11.75 -14.52 -5.71
C CYS A 180 12.25 -14.67 -7.15
N LYS A 181 12.28 -15.89 -7.68
CA LYS A 181 12.54 -16.09 -9.12
C LYS A 181 11.27 -15.72 -9.89
N ASP A 182 11.42 -14.86 -10.90
CA ASP A 182 10.37 -14.33 -11.78
C ASP A 182 9.45 -13.27 -11.14
N ILE A 183 8.60 -12.63 -11.96
CA ILE A 183 7.59 -11.66 -11.50
C ILE A 183 6.61 -12.39 -10.55
N SER A 184 6.65 -12.02 -9.27
CA SER A 184 5.88 -12.65 -8.19
C SER A 184 5.31 -11.60 -7.22
N LEU A 185 4.46 -12.04 -6.29
CA LEU A 185 3.95 -11.20 -5.20
C LEU A 185 5.09 -10.57 -4.37
N CYS A 186 6.19 -11.30 -4.19
CA CYS A 186 7.39 -10.84 -3.48
C CYS A 186 8.02 -9.61 -4.16
N SER A 187 7.96 -9.53 -5.49
CA SER A 187 8.44 -8.37 -6.26
C SER A 187 7.71 -7.07 -5.88
N PHE A 188 6.47 -7.15 -5.41
CA PHE A 188 5.66 -6.00 -5.00
C PHE A 188 5.93 -5.51 -3.58
N TYR A 189 6.19 -6.42 -2.63
CA TYR A 189 6.55 -6.04 -1.27
C TYR A 189 8.03 -5.64 -1.13
N GLY A 190 8.87 -6.06 -2.07
CA GLY A 190 10.31 -5.77 -2.07
C GLY A 190 11.07 -6.54 -0.98
N ASP A 191 12.31 -6.90 -1.26
CA ASP A 191 13.20 -7.65 -0.34
C ASP A 191 13.66 -6.86 0.91
N LEU A 192 12.92 -5.83 1.37
CA LEU A 192 13.28 -5.08 2.57
C LEU A 192 13.04 -5.94 3.82
N THR A 193 14.08 -6.72 4.12
CA THR A 193 14.24 -7.69 5.21
C THR A 193 14.78 -7.07 6.49
N GLN A 194 14.72 -5.75 6.65
CA GLN A 194 15.18 -5.10 7.88
C GLN A 194 14.01 -4.47 8.64
N ILE A 195 13.59 -5.17 9.70
CA ILE A 195 12.86 -4.55 10.81
C ILE A 195 13.76 -3.43 11.35
N PRO A 196 13.34 -2.16 11.34
CA PRO A 196 14.16 -1.06 11.85
C PRO A 196 14.55 -1.34 13.30
N THR A 197 15.79 -1.03 13.69
CA THR A 197 16.34 -1.38 15.01
C THR A 197 15.48 -0.87 16.18
N SER A 198 14.71 0.20 15.95
CA SER A 198 13.71 0.75 16.87
C SER A 198 12.59 -0.23 17.24
N PHE A 199 12.23 -1.16 16.37
CA PHE A 199 11.17 -2.16 16.57
C PHE A 199 11.64 -3.39 17.35
N LYS A 200 12.95 -3.66 17.42
CA LYS A 200 13.54 -4.74 18.25
C LYS A 200 13.51 -4.43 19.76
N SER A 201 12.95 -3.28 20.16
CA SER A 201 12.74 -2.92 21.56
C SER A 201 11.48 -3.57 22.17
N SER A 202 10.53 -4.01 21.33
CA SER A 202 9.35 -4.77 21.75
C SER A 202 9.74 -6.21 22.06
N ASN A 203 9.46 -6.69 23.28
CA ASN A 203 9.73 -8.08 23.69
C ASN A 203 9.00 -9.13 22.81
N VAL A 204 7.96 -8.71 22.06
CA VAL A 204 7.20 -9.57 21.14
C VAL A 204 7.91 -9.73 19.79
N LEU A 205 8.61 -8.70 19.32
CA LEU A 205 9.31 -8.69 18.02
C LEU A 205 10.79 -9.01 18.15
N LYS A 206 11.33 -9.03 19.37
CA LYS A 206 12.77 -9.21 19.65
C LYS A 206 13.33 -10.56 19.19
N ASN A 207 12.46 -11.58 19.14
CA ASN A 207 12.81 -12.95 18.80
C ASN A 207 12.19 -13.44 17.49
N LYS A 208 11.39 -12.62 16.80
CA LYS A 208 10.80 -13.01 15.51
C LYS A 208 11.74 -12.67 14.36
N THR A 209 12.08 -13.65 13.52
CA THR A 209 12.71 -13.44 12.21
C THR A 209 11.65 -12.94 11.22
N LEU A 210 12.06 -12.32 10.10
CA LEU A 210 11.11 -11.97 9.03
C LEU A 210 10.47 -13.22 8.40
N GLU A 211 11.19 -14.35 8.42
CA GLU A 211 10.64 -15.67 8.04
C GLU A 211 9.54 -16.12 9.00
N GLU A 212 9.53 -15.68 10.26
CA GLU A 212 8.45 -15.94 11.23
C GLU A 212 7.30 -14.92 11.15
N LEU A 213 7.43 -13.92 10.28
CA LEU A 213 6.39 -12.94 9.94
C LEU A 213 5.73 -13.24 8.59
N ASN A 214 6.00 -14.42 7.99
CA ASN A 214 5.70 -14.81 6.61
C ASN A 214 4.30 -14.39 6.09
N PHE A 215 4.15 -13.10 5.76
CA PHE A 215 2.87 -12.48 5.43
C PHE A 215 2.25 -13.15 4.19
N THR A 216 3.10 -13.61 3.29
CA THR A 216 2.70 -14.39 2.12
C THR A 216 2.11 -15.75 2.46
N ASP A 217 2.51 -16.39 3.57
CA ASP A 217 1.91 -17.67 4.00
C ASP A 217 0.49 -17.49 4.55
N GLU A 218 0.16 -16.28 5.00
CA GLU A 218 -1.20 -15.94 5.43
C GLU A 218 -2.13 -15.68 4.24
N ILE A 219 -1.59 -15.40 3.06
CA ILE A 219 -2.36 -15.22 1.83
C ILE A 219 -2.66 -16.59 1.24
N LYS A 220 -3.95 -16.91 1.07
CA LYS A 220 -4.35 -18.15 0.41
C LYS A 220 -3.72 -18.26 -0.97
N SER A 221 -3.13 -19.43 -1.26
CA SER A 221 -2.44 -19.69 -2.53
C SER A 221 -3.30 -19.40 -3.76
N GLU A 222 -4.62 -19.64 -3.69
CA GLU A 222 -5.57 -19.33 -4.77
C GLU A 222 -5.56 -17.85 -5.20
N TYR A 223 -5.33 -16.91 -4.29
CA TYR A 223 -5.23 -15.49 -4.61
C TYR A 223 -3.83 -15.09 -5.09
N ILE A 224 -2.79 -15.76 -4.60
CA ILE A 224 -1.41 -15.59 -5.09
C ILE A 224 -1.35 -16.03 -6.56
N GLU A 225 -1.75 -17.27 -6.84
CA GLU A 225 -1.78 -17.83 -8.19
C GLU A 225 -2.65 -16.99 -9.14
N LEU A 226 -3.81 -16.52 -8.66
CA LEU A 226 -4.68 -15.65 -9.45
C LEU A 226 -4.01 -14.33 -9.79
N LEU A 227 -3.38 -13.66 -8.82
CA LEU A 227 -2.70 -12.40 -9.07
C LEU A 227 -1.49 -12.58 -10.01
N GLU A 228 -0.70 -13.63 -9.82
CA GLU A 228 0.41 -13.97 -10.71
C GLU A 228 -0.05 -14.20 -12.15
N ASN A 229 -1.16 -14.91 -12.33
CA ASN A 229 -1.76 -15.08 -13.65
C ASN A 229 -2.23 -13.74 -14.23
N ILE A 230 -2.81 -12.86 -13.42
CA ILE A 230 -3.28 -11.52 -13.85
C ILE A 230 -2.13 -10.65 -14.33
N ILE A 231 -1.04 -10.55 -13.56
CA ILE A 231 0.11 -9.70 -13.91
C ILE A 231 0.89 -10.24 -15.11
N LYS A 232 0.82 -11.55 -15.39
CA LYS A 232 1.44 -12.20 -16.55
C LYS A 232 0.52 -12.27 -17.79
N SER A 233 -0.76 -11.92 -17.64
CA SER A 233 -1.75 -11.98 -18.74
C SER A 233 -2.10 -10.59 -19.25
N PRO A 234 -2.39 -10.41 -20.56
CA PRO A 234 -2.80 -9.12 -21.10
C PRO A 234 -4.20 -8.69 -20.63
N ASN A 235 -4.55 -7.43 -20.90
CA ASN A 235 -5.86 -6.82 -20.62
C ASN A 235 -6.22 -6.70 -19.13
N ASN A 236 -5.21 -6.70 -18.25
CA ASN A 236 -5.31 -6.24 -16.88
C ASN A 236 -4.50 -4.95 -16.74
N TYR A 237 -4.66 -4.27 -15.61
CA TYR A 237 -4.02 -2.99 -15.38
C TYR A 237 -3.47 -2.90 -13.97
N TYR A 238 -2.42 -2.12 -13.80
CA TYR A 238 -1.88 -1.84 -12.48
C TYR A 238 -1.41 -0.39 -12.38
N SER A 239 -1.32 0.11 -11.15
CA SER A 239 -0.84 1.45 -10.87
C SER A 239 -0.13 1.47 -9.51
N TYR A 240 0.89 2.32 -9.42
CA TYR A 240 1.55 2.62 -8.16
C TYR A 240 0.89 3.85 -7.54
N GLY A 241 0.38 3.67 -6.33
CA GLY A 241 -0.06 4.76 -5.46
C GLY A 241 1.03 5.14 -4.47
N GLU A 242 0.74 6.13 -3.64
CA GLU A 242 1.61 6.53 -2.52
C GLU A 242 1.84 5.40 -1.51
N PHE A 243 0.81 4.57 -1.32
CA PHE A 243 0.74 3.58 -0.25
C PHE A 243 0.94 2.14 -0.74
N GLY A 244 0.96 1.90 -2.05
CA GLY A 244 1.08 0.53 -2.54
C GLY A 244 0.78 0.39 -4.02
N VAL A 245 0.50 -0.84 -4.42
CA VAL A 245 0.13 -1.19 -5.79
C VAL A 245 -1.32 -1.60 -5.86
N PHE A 246 -2.02 -1.04 -6.84
CA PHE A 246 -3.37 -1.45 -7.18
C PHE A 246 -3.36 -2.19 -8.50
N VAL A 247 -3.97 -3.37 -8.54
CA VAL A 247 -4.09 -4.20 -9.75
C VAL A 247 -5.57 -4.41 -10.03
N VAL A 248 -5.98 -4.25 -11.29
CA VAL A 248 -7.36 -4.37 -11.74
C VAL A 248 -7.44 -5.42 -12.84
N SER A 249 -8.28 -6.44 -12.63
CA SER A 249 -8.57 -7.48 -13.61
C SER A 249 -10.05 -7.47 -13.97
N PRO A 250 -10.43 -6.81 -15.08
CA PRO A 250 -11.83 -6.74 -15.49
C PRO A 250 -12.39 -8.13 -15.86
N GLN A 251 -11.59 -9.03 -16.43
CA GLN A 251 -12.01 -10.39 -16.81
C GLN A 251 -12.37 -11.22 -15.57
N ASN A 252 -11.57 -11.08 -14.51
CA ASN A 252 -11.81 -11.77 -13.25
C ASN A 252 -12.79 -11.04 -12.32
N LYS A 253 -13.23 -9.83 -12.72
CA LYS A 253 -14.06 -8.90 -11.93
C LYS A 253 -13.49 -8.64 -10.54
N LYS A 254 -12.17 -8.46 -10.48
CA LYS A 254 -11.43 -8.26 -9.22
C LYS A 254 -10.49 -7.08 -9.30
N ALA A 255 -10.28 -6.46 -8.16
CA ALA A 255 -9.16 -5.57 -7.93
C ALA A 255 -8.38 -6.03 -6.70
N PHE A 256 -7.09 -5.74 -6.67
CA PHE A 256 -6.15 -6.12 -5.64
C PHE A 256 -5.45 -4.87 -5.15
N LEU A 257 -5.42 -4.67 -3.84
CA LEU A 257 -4.55 -3.69 -3.18
C LEU A 257 -3.46 -4.46 -2.45
N LEU A 258 -2.22 -4.17 -2.83
CA LEU A 258 -1.02 -4.62 -2.16
C LEU A 258 -0.42 -3.40 -1.49
N TYR A 259 -0.47 -3.37 -0.17
CA TYR A 259 -0.07 -2.23 0.65
C TYR A 259 1.09 -2.64 1.56
N ARG A 260 2.12 -1.79 1.64
CA ARG A 260 3.25 -1.91 2.56
C ARG A 260 3.74 -0.51 2.91
N ASP A 261 3.68 -0.16 4.19
CA ASP A 261 4.23 1.08 4.78
C ASP A 261 5.48 0.78 5.63
#